data_AF-A0A5U9SZ78-F1
#
_entry.id   AF-A0A5U9SZ78-F1
#
_cell.length_a   1.000
_cell.length_b   1.000
_cell.length_c   1.000
_cell.angle_alpha   90.00
_cell.angle_beta   90.00
_cell.angle_gamma   90.00
#
_symmetry.space_group_name_H-M   'P 1'
#
loop_
_entity.id
_entity.type
_entity.pdbx_description
1 polymer ?
#
loop_
_entity_poly.entity_id
_entity_poly.type
_entity_poly.pdbx_seq_one_letter_code
_entity_poly.pdbx_strand_id
1 'polypeptide(L)'
;RTMLVNSTPYIYAIGSLLDANGKKITVDNDTAQKLLMFMPGDEVQVKGNVVKVDSLNDWGELQTWTINRKKPAAGQAKDAEQADAEDAAGKAQ
;
A
#
# COMPACT_ATOMS: atom_id res chain seq x y z
N ARG A 1 -12.71 -0.78 -5.73
CA ARG A 1 -11.41 -1.41 -6.10
C ARG A 1 -10.42 -0.96 -5.04
N THR A 2 -9.54 -1.83 -4.56
CA THR A 2 -8.54 -1.45 -3.55
C THR A 2 -7.19 -1.32 -4.24
N MET A 3 -6.54 -0.17 -4.07
CA MET A 3 -5.22 0.10 -4.62
C MET A 3 -4.20 0.06 -3.49
N LEU A 4 -3.10 -0.67 -3.72
CA LEU A 4 -1.89 -0.52 -2.94
C LEU A 4 -1.02 0.49 -3.67
N VAL A 5 -0.66 1.58 -2.98
CA VAL A 5 0.09 2.69 -3.56
C VAL A 5 1.41 2.87 -2.83
N ASN A 6 2.52 2.93 -3.56
CA ASN A 6 3.82 3.26 -2.98
C ASN A 6 3.93 4.78 -2.79
N SER A 7 3.43 5.27 -1.68
CA SER A 7 3.53 6.70 -1.34
C SER A 7 4.82 7.06 -0.61
N THR A 8 5.93 6.39 -0.94
CA THR A 8 7.26 6.59 -0.34
C THR A 8 8.31 6.83 -1.41
N PRO A 9 9.42 7.53 -1.08
CA PRO A 9 10.48 7.80 -2.05
C PRO A 9 11.40 6.59 -2.34
N TYR A 10 11.02 5.38 -1.93
CA TYR A 10 11.84 4.17 -2.05
C TYR A 10 11.21 3.15 -3.02
N ILE A 11 12.07 2.36 -3.67
CA ILE A 11 11.64 1.19 -4.45
C ILE A 11 11.58 0.00 -3.50
N TYR A 12 10.48 -0.76 -3.55
CA TYR A 12 10.32 -1.96 -2.74
C TYR A 12 10.25 -3.22 -3.58
N ALA A 13 10.82 -4.31 -3.07
CA ALA A 13 10.52 -5.65 -3.54
C ALA A 13 9.57 -6.30 -2.51
N ILE A 14 8.30 -6.43 -2.89
CA ILE A 14 7.25 -7.02 -2.04
C ILE A 14 7.00 -8.46 -2.49
N GLY A 15 7.25 -9.40 -1.58
CA GLY A 15 7.09 -10.84 -1.83
C GLY A 15 5.73 -11.41 -1.43
N SER A 16 5.02 -10.79 -0.49
CA SER A 16 3.68 -11.22 -0.06
C SER A 16 2.87 -10.07 0.52
N LEU A 17 1.56 -10.10 0.28
CA LEU A 17 0.58 -9.21 0.90
C LEU A 17 -0.17 -9.98 1.98
N LEU A 18 -0.39 -9.35 3.13
CA LEU A 18 -0.99 -9.99 4.30
C LEU A 18 -2.18 -9.19 4.83
N ASP A 19 -3.21 -9.89 5.27
CA ASP A 19 -4.34 -9.30 5.98
C ASP A 19 -4.03 -8.98 7.46
N ALA A 20 -5.02 -8.48 8.20
CA ALA A 20 -4.88 -8.16 9.63
C ALA A 20 -4.46 -9.36 10.50
N ASN A 21 -4.84 -10.59 10.08
CA ASN A 21 -4.55 -11.83 10.77
C ASN A 21 -3.19 -12.42 10.36
N GLY A 22 -2.45 -11.77 9.45
CA GLY A 22 -1.20 -12.29 8.89
C GLY A 22 -1.41 -13.37 7.83
N LYS A 23 -2.61 -13.53 7.29
CA LYS A 23 -2.89 -14.48 6.21
C LYS A 23 -2.51 -13.87 4.86
N LYS A 24 -1.87 -14.68 4.00
CA LYS A 24 -1.52 -14.28 2.64
C LYS A 24 -2.75 -13.99 1.79
N ILE A 25 -2.69 -12.87 1.08
CA ILE A 25 -3.66 -12.45 0.08
C ILE A 25 -3.15 -12.91 -1.29
N THR A 26 -4.00 -13.62 -2.02
CA THR A 26 -3.65 -14.12 -3.36
C THR A 26 -3.57 -12.96 -4.36
N VAL A 27 -2.50 -12.94 -5.13
CA VAL A 27 -2.28 -12.03 -6.26
C VAL A 27 -2.10 -12.82 -7.56
N ASP A 28 -2.45 -12.23 -8.70
CA ASP A 28 -2.11 -12.80 -10.00
C ASP A 28 -0.64 -12.52 -10.37
N ASN A 29 -0.16 -13.17 -11.42
CA ASN A 29 1.24 -13.10 -11.84
C ASN A 29 1.66 -11.68 -12.23
N ASP A 30 0.82 -10.97 -12.99
CA ASP A 30 1.11 -9.59 -13.43
C ASP A 30 1.24 -8.65 -12.22
N THR A 31 0.37 -8.82 -11.22
CA THR A 31 0.44 -8.10 -9.96
C THR A 31 1.69 -8.47 -9.17
N ALA A 32 2.01 -9.76 -9.07
CA ALA A 32 3.21 -10.23 -8.38
C ALA A 32 4.49 -9.63 -9.00
N GLN A 33 4.58 -9.58 -10.34
CA GLN A 33 5.71 -8.99 -11.03
C GLN A 33 5.87 -7.49 -10.76
N LYS A 34 4.76 -6.72 -10.76
CA LYS A 34 4.80 -5.31 -10.39
C LYS A 34 5.26 -5.09 -8.95
N LEU A 35 4.81 -5.95 -8.03
CA LEU A 35 5.18 -5.86 -6.61
C LEU A 35 6.65 -6.18 -6.34
N LEU A 36 7.32 -6.97 -7.20
CA LEU A 36 8.76 -7.23 -7.09
C LEU A 36 9.62 -5.99 -7.38
N MET A 37 9.10 -5.02 -8.11
CA MET A 37 9.75 -3.73 -8.41
C MET A 37 8.77 -2.58 -8.22
N PHE A 38 8.27 -2.44 -6.99
CA PHE A 38 7.24 -1.47 -6.67
C PHE A 38 7.85 -0.07 -6.50
N MET A 39 7.80 0.74 -7.55
CA MET A 39 8.45 2.05 -7.61
C MET A 39 7.67 3.12 -6.84
N PRO A 40 8.33 4.23 -6.42
CA PRO A 40 7.63 5.40 -5.88
C PRO A 40 6.51 5.88 -6.79
N GLY A 41 5.30 6.00 -6.25
CA GLY A 41 4.09 6.41 -6.97
C GLY A 41 3.39 5.29 -7.75
N ASP A 42 3.92 4.07 -7.79
CA ASP A 42 3.22 2.95 -8.43
C ASP A 42 1.92 2.63 -7.69
N GLU A 43 0.91 2.26 -8.47
CA GLU A 43 -0.37 1.78 -7.97
C GLU A 43 -0.67 0.37 -8.49
N VAL A 44 -1.01 -0.52 -7.58
CA VAL A 44 -1.30 -1.92 -7.89
C VAL A 44 -2.67 -2.28 -7.32
N GLN A 45 -3.55 -2.80 -8.17
CA GLN A 45 -4.85 -3.27 -7.72
C GLN A 45 -4.69 -4.58 -6.95
N VAL A 46 -5.28 -4.64 -5.75
CA VAL A 46 -5.21 -5.82 -4.87
C VAL A 46 -6.60 -6.33 -4.50
N LYS A 47 -6.69 -7.63 -4.20
CA LYS A 47 -7.94 -8.31 -3.83
C LYS A 47 -8.02 -8.46 -2.31
N GLY A 48 -8.61 -7.48 -1.63
CA GLY A 48 -8.82 -7.51 -0.18
C GLY A 48 -8.11 -6.37 0.55
N ASN A 49 -8.21 -6.39 1.88
CA ASN A 49 -7.60 -5.37 2.73
C ASN A 49 -6.18 -5.80 3.14
N VAL A 50 -5.18 -5.13 2.59
CA VAL A 50 -3.77 -5.35 2.91
C VAL A 50 -3.41 -4.53 4.15
N VAL A 51 -2.91 -5.19 5.19
CA VAL A 51 -2.50 -4.53 6.44
C VAL A 51 -0.99 -4.64 6.65
N LYS A 52 -0.39 -5.73 6.18
CA LYS A 52 1.06 -5.94 6.25
C LYS A 52 1.60 -6.42 4.91
N VAL A 53 2.89 -6.22 4.70
CA VAL A 53 3.63 -6.69 3.53
C VAL A 53 4.91 -7.37 3.98
N ASP A 54 5.27 -8.45 3.29
CA ASP A 54 6.62 -9.02 3.38
C ASP A 54 7.47 -8.38 2.29
N SER A 55 8.55 -7.70 2.66
CA SER A 55 9.42 -6.98 1.74
C SER A 55 10.89 -7.21 2.04
N LEU A 56 11.71 -7.20 1.00
CA LEU A 56 13.16 -7.30 1.13
C LEU A 56 13.72 -5.96 1.61
N ASN A 57 14.58 -6.01 2.62
CA ASN A 57 15.41 -4.88 3.02
C ASN A 57 16.65 -4.74 2.10
N ASP A 58 17.48 -3.73 2.35
CA ASP A 58 18.67 -3.45 1.53
C ASP A 58 19.73 -4.56 1.54
N TRP A 59 19.66 -5.48 2.51
CA TRP A 59 20.52 -6.67 2.60
C TRP A 59 19.89 -7.92 1.96
N GLY A 60 18.70 -7.80 1.36
CA GLY A 60 17.98 -8.91 0.73
C GLY A 60 17.26 -9.83 1.73
N GLU A 61 17.09 -9.40 2.98
CA GLU A 61 16.35 -10.18 3.98
C GLU A 61 14.86 -9.87 3.92
N LEU A 62 14.02 -10.90 3.96
CA LEU A 62 12.57 -10.74 3.97
C LEU A 62 12.08 -10.37 5.37
N GLN A 63 11.42 -9.22 5.48
CA GLN A 63 10.86 -8.70 6.74
C GLN A 63 9.39 -8.31 6.56
N THR A 64 8.60 -8.48 7.62
CA THR A 64 7.18 -8.12 7.62
C THR A 64 6.97 -6.72 8.19
N TRP A 65 6.29 -5.86 7.42
CA TRP A 65 6.02 -4.47 7.79
C TRP A 65 4.52 -4.20 7.83
N THR A 66 4.07 -3.45 8.84
CA THR A 66 2.69 -2.91 8.86
C THR A 66 2.66 -1.60 8.08
N ILE A 67 1.81 -1.51 7.07
CA ILE A 67 1.71 -0.34 6.18
C ILE A 67 0.77 0.74 6.74
N ASN A 68 0.76 1.93 6.13
CA ASN A 68 -0.09 3.06 6.54
C ASN A 68 0.10 3.52 8.00
N ARG A 69 1.34 3.40 8.51
CA ARG A 69 1.72 3.85 9.87
C ARG A 69 2.39 5.21 9.90
N LYS A 70 2.89 5.70 8.77
CA LYS A 70 3.62 6.97 8.65
C LYS A 70 2.92 7.87 7.63
N LYS A 71 3.19 9.17 7.71
CA LYS A 71 2.69 10.15 6.74
C LYS A 71 3.24 9.82 5.34
N PRO A 72 2.38 9.77 4.30
CA PRO A 72 2.79 9.65 2.91
C PRO A 72 3.77 10.75 2.46
N ALA A 73 4.67 10.44 1.53
CA ALA A 73 5.54 11.43 0.92
C ALA A 73 4.74 12.40 0.03
N ALA A 74 5.02 13.69 0.17
CA ALA A 74 4.34 14.74 -0.59
C ALA A 74 4.57 14.54 -2.09
N GLY A 75 3.48 14.49 -2.87
CA GLY A 75 3.51 14.34 -4.33
C GLY A 75 3.39 12.90 -4.86
N GLN A 76 3.35 11.89 -3.98
CA GLN A 76 3.29 10.47 -4.36
C GLN A 76 1.99 9.76 -3.94
N ALA A 77 1.12 10.47 -3.22
CA ALA A 77 -0.28 10.09 -3.02
C ALA A 77 -1.15 11.11 -3.76
N LYS A 78 -1.30 10.94 -5.08
CA LYS A 78 -2.42 11.57 -5.77
C LYS A 78 -3.63 10.64 -5.52
N ASP A 79 -4.72 11.22 -5.04
CA ASP A 79 -6.05 10.61 -4.97
C ASP A 79 -6.44 9.75 -3.75
N ALA A 80 -5.85 9.97 -2.56
CA ALA A 80 -6.39 9.43 -1.29
C ALA A 80 -7.00 10.49 -0.35
N GLU A 81 -6.81 11.79 -0.64
CA GLU A 81 -7.15 12.90 0.25
C GLU A 81 -8.41 13.67 -0.21
N GLN A 82 -9.39 12.95 -0.74
CA GLN A 82 -10.71 13.51 -1.07
C GLN A 82 -11.81 12.50 -0.74
N ALA A 83 -11.79 11.96 0.48
CA ALA A 83 -12.90 11.18 1.04
C ALA A 83 -13.23 11.54 2.50
N ASP A 84 -12.40 12.33 3.18
CA ASP A 84 -12.58 12.69 4.60
C ASP A 84 -13.07 14.14 4.83
N ALA A 85 -13.34 14.90 3.76
CA ALA A 85 -13.72 16.32 3.88
C ALA A 85 -15.23 16.61 3.71
N GLU A 86 -16.09 15.60 3.48
CA GLU A 86 -17.53 15.81 3.28
C GLU A 86 -18.43 15.45 4.50
N ASP A 87 -17.90 14.89 5.60
CA ASP A 87 -18.71 14.51 6.78
C ASP A 87 -18.71 15.54 7.94
N ALA A 88 -18.15 16.74 7.74
CA ALA A 88 -18.05 17.76 8.80
C ALA A 88 -18.72 19.12 8.49
N ALA A 89 -19.46 19.25 7.39
CA ALA A 89 -20.17 20.49 7.02
C ALA A 89 -21.70 20.34 7.00
N GLY A 90 -22.22 19.31 7.67
CA GLY A 90 -23.62 18.89 7.57
C GLY A 90 -24.50 19.17 8.77
N LYS A 91 -24.10 19.89 9.83
CA LYS A 91 -25.02 20.36 10.91
C LYS A 91 -24.49 21.57 11.68
N ALA A 92 -24.90 22.79 11.29
CA ALA A 92 -25.16 23.89 12.21
C ALA A 92 -25.98 24.97 11.48
N GLN A 93 -27.20 25.15 11.99
CA GLN A 93 -28.21 26.21 11.88
C GLN A 93 -27.92 27.44 11.00
#